data_AF-A0A3M6T7I4-F1
#
_entry.id   AF-A0A3M6T7I4-F1
#
_cell.length_a   1.000
_cell.length_b   1.000
_cell.length_c   1.000
_cell.angle_alpha   90.00
_cell.angle_beta   90.00
_cell.angle_gamma   90.00
#
_symmetry.space_group_name_H-M   'P 1'
#
loop_
_entity.id
_entity.type
_entity.pdbx_description
1 polymer ?
#
loop_
_entity_poly.entity_id
_entity_poly.type
_entity_poly.pdbx_seq_one_letter_code
_entity_poly.pdbx_strand_id
1 'polypeptide(L)'
;MAEGVVGIARAFMGAGARSVLVSLWGIDDEATIEFMKSFYHYLAEGKPASESLNLAMKSLRESDKFRDIKYWAPFSLIGDDVTFDFMAKERDK
;
A
#
# COMPACT_ATOMS: atom_id res chain seq x y z
N MET A 1 -5.73 17.36 10.96
CA MET A 1 -5.58 15.93 11.35
C MET A 1 -4.47 15.19 10.59
N ALA A 2 -3.84 15.76 9.55
CA ALA A 2 -2.72 15.12 8.83
C ALA A 2 -1.37 15.11 9.60
N GLU A 3 -1.19 15.97 10.60
CA GLU A 3 0.09 16.10 11.34
C GLU A 3 0.48 14.84 12.12
N GLY A 4 -0.51 14.09 12.65
CA GLY A 4 -0.24 12.84 13.40
C GLY A 4 0.31 11.73 12.51
N VAL A 5 -0.30 11.52 11.33
CA VAL A 5 0.11 10.47 10.38
C VAL A 5 1.51 10.74 9.82
N VAL A 6 1.82 12.00 9.53
CA VAL A 6 3.17 12.40 9.10
C VAL A 6 4.19 12.18 10.21
N GLY A 7 3.84 12.44 11.47
CA GLY A 7 4.71 12.16 12.62
C GLY A 7 5.05 10.68 12.77
N ILE A 8 4.05 9.81 12.65
CA ILE A 8 4.22 8.35 12.73
C ILE A 8 5.05 7.84 11.54
N ALA A 9 4.73 8.27 10.31
CA ALA A 9 5.49 7.88 9.13
C ALA A 9 6.96 8.29 9.26
N ARG A 10 7.25 9.51 9.73
CA ARG A 10 8.62 9.96 10.01
C ARG A 10 9.32 9.13 11.09
N ALA A 11 8.62 8.70 12.13
CA ALA A 11 9.20 7.82 13.14
C ALA A 11 9.63 6.46 12.55
N PHE A 12 8.79 5.86 11.69
CA PHE A 12 9.15 4.64 10.97
C PHE A 12 10.33 4.84 10.01
N MET A 13 10.34 5.95 9.25
CA MET A 13 11.47 6.29 8.39
C MET A 13 12.76 6.49 9.21
N GLY A 14 12.69 7.17 10.35
CA GLY A 14 13.81 7.36 11.27
C GLY A 14 14.31 6.05 11.90
N ALA A 15 13.44 5.04 12.03
CA ALA A 15 13.80 3.69 12.46
C ALA A 15 14.38 2.81 11.33
N GLY A 16 14.54 3.34 10.11
CA GLY A 16 15.14 2.65 8.97
C GLY A 16 14.16 2.04 7.97
N ALA A 17 12.85 2.29 8.10
CA ALA A 17 11.91 1.94 7.04
C ALA A 17 12.25 2.75 5.78
N ARG A 18 12.34 2.07 4.62
CA ARG A 18 12.57 2.74 3.33
C ARG A 18 11.29 3.33 2.74
N SER A 19 10.16 2.71 3.04
CA SER A 19 8.85 3.10 2.52
C SER A 19 7.77 2.74 3.56
N VAL A 20 6.78 3.62 3.72
CA VAL A 20 5.69 3.47 4.68
C VAL A 20 4.37 3.72 3.96
N LEU A 21 3.50 2.71 3.96
CA LEU A 21 2.13 2.81 3.47
C LEU A 21 1.19 3.19 4.63
N VAL A 22 0.40 4.24 4.46
CA VAL A 22 -0.51 4.77 5.49
C VAL A 22 -1.91 4.99 4.93
N SER A 23 -2.91 5.01 5.82
CA SER A 23 -4.26 5.49 5.52
C SER A 23 -4.53 6.84 6.20
N LEU A 24 -5.19 7.76 5.48
CA LEU A 24 -5.54 9.09 5.97
C LEU A 24 -6.75 9.11 6.92
N TRP A 25 -7.64 8.12 6.80
CA TRP A 25 -8.81 7.92 7.66
C TRP A 25 -9.06 6.42 7.86
N GLY A 26 -9.94 6.09 8.82
CA GLY A 26 -10.36 4.72 9.08
C GLY A 26 -11.20 4.14 7.95
N ILE A 27 -10.95 2.88 7.60
CA ILE A 27 -11.56 2.17 6.48
C ILE A 27 -12.23 0.93 7.07
N ASP A 28 -13.31 0.48 6.44
CA ASP A 28 -13.92 -0.81 6.76
C ASP A 28 -12.90 -1.95 6.62
N ASP A 29 -12.94 -2.92 7.53
CA ASP A 29 -11.96 -4.02 7.59
C ASP A 29 -11.98 -4.86 6.31
N GLU A 30 -13.16 -5.09 5.72
CA GLU A 30 -13.28 -5.91 4.51
C GLU A 30 -12.65 -5.21 3.30
N ALA A 31 -12.91 -3.89 3.16
CA ALA A 31 -12.25 -3.08 2.13
C ALA A 31 -10.73 -3.04 2.31
N THR A 32 -10.26 -2.95 3.56
CA THR A 32 -8.83 -2.96 3.89
C THR A 32 -8.18 -4.30 3.53
N ILE A 33 -8.85 -5.41 3.81
CA ILE A 33 -8.37 -6.76 3.45
C ILE A 33 -8.23 -6.88 1.93
N GLU A 34 -9.24 -6.48 1.17
CA GLU A 34 -9.20 -6.57 -0.30
C GLU A 34 -8.13 -5.66 -0.91
N PHE A 35 -7.98 -4.44 -0.37
CA PHE A 35 -6.88 -3.56 -0.75
C PHE A 35 -5.51 -4.20 -0.48
N MET A 36 -5.28 -4.72 0.73
CA MET A 36 -3.98 -5.28 1.11
C MET A 36 -3.64 -6.54 0.31
N LYS A 37 -4.64 -7.40 0.02
CA LYS A 37 -4.45 -8.54 -0.89
C LYS A 37 -3.97 -8.09 -2.26
N SER A 38 -4.65 -7.11 -2.86
CA SER A 38 -4.29 -6.58 -4.18
C SER A 38 -2.91 -5.91 -4.17
N PHE A 39 -2.64 -5.07 -3.16
CA PHE A 39 -1.36 -4.38 -3.00
C PHE A 39 -0.19 -5.37 -2.89
N TYR A 40 -0.27 -6.34 -1.98
CA TYR A 40 0.79 -7.34 -1.80
C TYR A 40 0.91 -8.30 -2.97
N HIS A 41 -0.19 -8.62 -3.66
CA HIS A 41 -0.14 -9.42 -4.88
C HIS A 41 0.75 -8.76 -5.94
N TYR A 42 0.48 -7.50 -6.29
CA TYR A 42 1.28 -6.76 -7.26
C TYR A 42 2.72 -6.52 -6.81
N LEU A 43 2.92 -6.27 -5.52
CA LEU A 43 4.25 -6.11 -4.95
C LEU A 43 5.06 -7.41 -5.03
N ALA A 44 4.40 -8.56 -4.84
CA ALA A 44 5.02 -9.88 -4.95
C ALA A 44 5.37 -10.26 -6.41
N GLU A 45 4.64 -9.71 -7.38
CA GLU A 45 4.96 -9.81 -8.81
C GLU A 45 6.17 -8.95 -9.23
N GLY A 46 6.78 -8.21 -8.30
CA GLY A 46 7.93 -7.36 -8.57
C GLY A 46 7.55 -5.98 -9.12
N LYS A 47 6.32 -5.54 -8.95
CA LYS A 47 5.95 -4.15 -9.25
C LYS A 47 6.49 -3.20 -8.17
N PRO A 48 6.89 -1.97 -8.52
CA PRO A 48 7.22 -0.96 -7.53
C PRO A 48 6.03 -0.67 -6.60
N ALA A 49 6.29 -0.33 -5.34
CA ALA A 49 5.27 -0.05 -4.35
C ALA A 49 4.28 1.05 -4.79
N SER A 50 4.74 2.05 -5.55
CA SER A 50 3.88 3.09 -6.11
C SER A 50 2.88 2.56 -7.13
N GLU A 51 3.31 1.63 -7.99
CA GLU A 51 2.46 0.98 -8.99
C GLU A 51 1.48 0.03 -8.31
N SER A 52 1.95 -0.78 -7.36
CA SER A 52 1.10 -1.69 -6.57
C SER A 52 0.01 -0.93 -5.79
N LEU A 53 0.34 0.25 -5.24
CA LEU A 53 -0.65 1.13 -4.61
C LEU A 53 -1.71 1.58 -5.61
N ASN A 54 -1.28 2.08 -6.77
CA ASN A 54 -2.21 2.57 -7.81
C ASN A 54 -3.17 1.47 -8.26
N LEU A 55 -2.64 0.28 -8.53
CA LEU A 55 -3.44 -0.87 -8.98
C LEU A 55 -4.41 -1.35 -7.90
N ALA A 56 -4.00 -1.38 -6.62
CA ALA A 56 -4.88 -1.74 -5.51
C ALA A 56 -6.02 -0.71 -5.31
N MET A 57 -5.71 0.60 -5.38
CA MET A 57 -6.74 1.65 -5.34
C MET A 57 -7.70 1.53 -6.51
N LYS A 58 -7.19 1.24 -7.71
CA LYS A 58 -8.00 1.02 -8.91
C LYS A 58 -8.91 -0.19 -8.76
N SER A 59 -8.41 -1.31 -8.22
CA SER A 59 -9.19 -2.52 -7.96
C SER A 59 -10.39 -2.24 -7.05
N LEU A 60 -10.21 -1.52 -5.95
CA LEU A 60 -11.33 -1.12 -5.10
C LEU A 60 -12.29 -0.16 -5.81
N ARG A 61 -11.76 0.83 -6.53
CA ARG A 61 -12.57 1.81 -7.28
C ARG A 61 -13.48 1.16 -8.33
N GLU A 62 -13.00 0.09 -8.96
CA GLU A 62 -13.73 -0.66 -9.99
C GLU A 62 -14.64 -1.76 -9.40
N SER A 63 -14.54 -2.04 -8.09
CA SER A 63 -15.37 -3.05 -7.43
C SER A 63 -16.82 -2.59 -7.23
N ASP A 64 -17.76 -3.54 -7.23
CA ASP A 64 -19.16 -3.20 -6.97
C ASP A 64 -19.41 -2.76 -5.53
N LYS A 65 -18.65 -3.30 -4.59
CA LYS A 65 -18.85 -3.10 -3.15
C LYS A 65 -18.07 -1.92 -2.58
N PHE A 66 -16.89 -1.61 -3.11
CA PHE A 66 -15.94 -0.65 -2.54
C PHE A 66 -15.57 0.53 -3.46
N ARG A 67 -16.40 0.81 -4.48
CA ARG A 67 -16.18 1.93 -5.42
C ARG A 67 -16.18 3.33 -4.81
N ASP A 68 -16.80 3.50 -3.64
CA ASP A 68 -16.90 4.80 -2.98
C ASP A 68 -15.53 5.33 -2.56
N ILE A 69 -15.36 6.66 -2.67
CA ILE A 69 -14.09 7.36 -2.41
C ILE A 69 -13.50 7.05 -1.02
N LYS A 70 -14.36 6.79 -0.03
CA LYS A 70 -13.95 6.48 1.35
C LYS A 70 -13.11 5.20 1.45
N TYR A 71 -13.21 4.27 0.50
CA TYR A 71 -12.50 3.00 0.55
C TYR A 71 -11.13 3.06 -0.14
N TRP A 72 -11.02 3.66 -1.31
CA TRP A 72 -9.79 3.62 -2.11
C TRP A 72 -8.91 4.86 -2.02
N ALA A 73 -9.47 6.05 -1.74
CA ALA A 73 -8.69 7.28 -1.67
C ALA A 73 -7.83 7.53 -0.41
N PRO A 74 -7.99 6.84 0.75
CA PRO A 74 -7.21 7.16 1.94
C PRO A 74 -5.74 6.74 1.87
N PHE A 75 -5.37 5.83 0.97
CA PHE A 75 -4.04 5.23 0.97
C PHE A 75 -2.98 6.15 0.38
N SER A 76 -1.83 6.25 1.06
CA SER A 76 -0.69 7.05 0.62
C SER A 76 0.62 6.34 0.95
N LEU A 77 1.59 6.43 0.05
CA LEU A 77 2.94 5.90 0.23
C LEU A 77 3.91 7.05 0.54
N ILE A 78 4.74 6.87 1.56
CA ILE A 78 5.75 7.84 1.99
C ILE A 78 7.12 7.16 1.99
N GLY A 79 8.08 7.70 1.25
CA GLY A 79 9.45 7.17 1.16
C GLY A 79 9.82 6.73 -0.25
N ASP A 80 10.73 5.77 -0.34
CA ASP A 80 11.22 5.22 -1.60
C ASP A 80 10.14 4.41 -2.33
N ASP A 81 10.22 4.41 -3.66
CA ASP A 81 9.49 3.47 -4.50
C ASP A 81 10.23 2.13 -4.55
N VAL A 82 9.94 1.25 -3.59
CA VAL A 82 10.63 -0.02 -3.40
C VAL A 82 10.03 -1.12 -4.27
N THR A 83 10.88 -1.98 -4.80
CA THR A 83 10.50 -3.22 -5.49
C THR A 83 10.97 -4.42 -4.68
N PHE A 84 10.21 -5.50 -4.68
CA PHE A 84 10.60 -6.77 -4.07
C PHE A 84 10.78 -7.83 -5.15
N ASP A 85 11.96 -8.43 -5.20
CA ASP A 85 12.19 -9.60 -6.03
C ASP A 85 12.05 -10.87 -5.18
N PHE A 86 10.83 -11.38 -5.08
CA PHE A 86 10.55 -12.62 -4.36
C PHE A 86 10.99 -13.86 -5.17
N MET A 87 11.05 -13.76 -6.50
CA MET A 87 11.34 -14.87 -7.42
C MET A 87 12.84 -15.10 -7.64
N ALA A 88 13.69 -14.08 -7.48
CA ALA A 88 15.15 -14.19 -7.56
C ALA A 88 15.70 -15.09 -6.45
N LYS A 89 15.02 -15.16 -5.31
CA LYS A 89 15.45 -15.97 -4.17
C LYS A 89 15.22 -17.48 -4.38
N GLU A 90 14.38 -17.88 -5.35
CA GLU A 90 14.10 -19.29 -5.67
C GLU A 90 14.97 -19.85 -6.79
N ARG A 91 15.66 -19.00 -7.58
CA ARG A 91 16.55 -19.45 -8.68
C ARG A 91 17.99 -19.74 -8.23
N ASP A 92 18.35 -19.43 -6.98
CA ASP A 92 19.69 -19.64 -6.40
C ASP A 92 19.78 -20.91 -5.52
N LYS A 93 18.80 -21.82 -5.64
CA LYS A 93 18.77 -23.11 -4.93
C LYS A 93 18.59 -24.26 -5.91
#